data_AF-A0A848J204-F1
#
_entry.id   AF-A0A848J204-F1
#
_cell.length_a   1.000
_cell.length_b   1.000
_cell.length_c   1.000
_cell.angle_alpha   90.00
_cell.angle_beta   90.00
_cell.angle_gamma   90.00
#
_symmetry.space_group_name_H-M   'P 1'
#
loop_
_entity.id
_entity.type
_entity.pdbx_description
1 polymer ?
#
loop_
_entity_poly.entity_id
_entity_poly.type
_entity_poly.pdbx_seq_one_letter_code
_entity_poly.pdbx_strand_id
1 'polypeptide(L)'
;MNNKLIHTSFNPLYLLILGVTVLFSSCKFDSPEPLSPHDYGPGGKPDYSGRITAGEWNDLDNWEFWNSLMNSSEYSSQPSYWNFYTNNRISVLVQNNGTPVVNAKVEILRNGTAIWSTITDNLGKAELWIGAFQNESPSDLNDFSLRVNNDIQNQDLLLYQDGVNTINLTNAIINPNRVELSFIVDATGSMSDELDFLKDDLKSVINTVETENNNIDIYTSTVFYRDQEEQYVTLKSDFTADINSTISFIQGQNAFGGGDYPEAVHTALDVAINDLQWSQVAKTRIAFLLLDAPPHYKPEVLNSIHETIKSAAEKGIKVIPITASGIDKETEFLMRFMAISTNGTYVFITNDSGVGNDHIDPTVGEYQVDLLNNLLIKLIKKYSN
;
A
#
# COMPACT_ATOMS: atom_id res chain seq x y z
N MET A 1 -48.97 -50.78 -33.35
CA MET A 1 -50.33 -50.65 -33.94
C MET A 1 -50.99 -49.40 -33.36
N ASN A 2 -51.29 -48.45 -34.25
CA ASN A 2 -52.28 -47.36 -34.18
C ASN A 2 -52.38 -46.43 -32.94
N ASN A 3 -51.98 -45.19 -33.23
CA ASN A 3 -52.46 -43.89 -32.73
C ASN A 3 -53.87 -43.84 -32.13
N LYS A 4 -54.02 -43.04 -31.08
CA LYS A 4 -55.21 -42.21 -30.88
C LYS A 4 -54.85 -40.84 -30.30
N LEU A 5 -55.27 -39.82 -31.02
CA LEU A 5 -55.18 -38.39 -30.74
C LEU A 5 -56.01 -37.99 -29.52
N ILE A 6 -55.52 -37.04 -28.74
CA ILE A 6 -56.36 -36.02 -28.10
C ILE A 6 -55.68 -34.67 -28.32
N HIS A 7 -56.35 -33.81 -29.09
CA HIS A 7 -56.06 -32.39 -29.23
C HIS A 7 -56.65 -31.63 -28.04
N THR A 8 -55.87 -30.77 -27.41
CA THR A 8 -56.39 -29.52 -26.83
C THR A 8 -55.43 -28.38 -27.13
N SER A 9 -56.02 -27.28 -27.57
CA SER A 9 -55.45 -26.06 -28.12
C SER A 9 -54.69 -25.23 -27.08
N PHE A 10 -53.49 -24.75 -27.45
CA PHE A 10 -52.86 -23.60 -26.80
C PHE A 10 -52.57 -22.49 -27.83
N ASN A 11 -53.08 -21.30 -27.52
CA ASN A 11 -52.82 -20.04 -28.21
C ASN A 11 -51.37 -19.59 -27.96
N PRO A 12 -50.65 -19.02 -28.94
CA PRO A 12 -49.32 -18.48 -28.70
C PRO A 12 -49.44 -17.12 -28.01
N LEU A 13 -48.91 -17.02 -26.79
CA LEU A 13 -48.69 -15.75 -26.13
C LEU A 13 -47.45 -15.10 -26.76
N TYR A 14 -47.64 -13.94 -27.41
CA TYR A 14 -46.56 -13.05 -27.83
C TYR A 14 -45.69 -12.68 -26.62
N LEU A 15 -44.44 -13.11 -26.61
CA LEU A 15 -43.43 -12.58 -25.71
C LEU A 15 -42.84 -11.33 -26.38
N LEU A 16 -43.28 -10.16 -25.91
CA LEU A 16 -42.67 -8.88 -26.28
C LEU A 16 -41.25 -8.86 -25.70
N ILE A 17 -40.23 -8.99 -26.55
CA ILE A 17 -38.85 -8.72 -26.18
C ILE A 17 -38.73 -7.20 -26.04
N LEU A 18 -38.77 -6.69 -24.81
CA LEU A 18 -38.27 -5.35 -24.53
C LEU A 18 -36.75 -5.40 -24.66
N GLY A 19 -36.25 -4.97 -25.82
CA GLY A 19 -34.85 -4.61 -25.98
C GLY A 19 -34.56 -3.40 -25.10
N VAL A 20 -33.97 -3.63 -23.93
CA VAL A 20 -33.31 -2.56 -23.18
C VAL A 20 -31.96 -2.35 -23.85
N THR A 21 -31.92 -1.42 -24.80
CA THR A 21 -30.68 -0.84 -25.28
C THR A 21 -30.07 -0.06 -24.12
N VAL A 22 -29.15 -0.68 -23.39
CA VAL A 22 -28.28 0.06 -22.46
C VAL A 22 -27.35 0.89 -23.34
N LEU A 23 -27.66 2.18 -23.44
CA LEU A 23 -26.73 3.17 -23.97
C LEU A 23 -25.56 3.24 -22.99
N PHE A 24 -24.46 2.56 -23.32
CA PHE A 24 -23.17 2.89 -22.74
C PHE A 24 -22.84 4.30 -23.22
N SER A 25 -23.08 5.29 -22.36
CA SER A 25 -22.48 6.61 -22.53
C SER A 25 -21.01 6.42 -22.19
N SER A 26 -20.16 6.19 -23.20
CA SER A 26 -18.72 6.35 -23.00
C SER A 26 -18.52 7.83 -22.65
N CYS A 27 -18.20 8.14 -21.39
CA CYS A 27 -17.51 9.39 -21.12
C CYS A 27 -16.14 9.24 -21.75
N LYS A 28 -15.99 9.73 -22.98
CA LYS A 28 -14.67 10.13 -23.49
C LYS A 28 -14.26 11.31 -22.61
N PHE A 29 -13.30 11.08 -21.72
CA PHE A 29 -12.50 12.19 -21.22
C PHE A 29 -11.64 12.66 -22.38
N ASP A 30 -11.85 13.91 -22.79
CA ASP A 30 -10.98 14.58 -23.75
C ASP A 30 -9.59 14.76 -23.13
N SER A 31 -8.57 14.85 -23.99
CA SER A 31 -7.17 15.16 -23.66
C SER A 31 -7.04 16.17 -22.51
N PRO A 32 -6.00 16.09 -21.65
CA PRO A 32 -5.87 16.94 -20.47
C PRO A 32 -6.10 18.41 -20.80
N GLU A 33 -7.01 19.07 -20.08
CA GLU A 33 -7.34 20.47 -20.33
C GLU A 33 -6.08 21.34 -20.23
N PRO A 34 -5.87 22.26 -21.19
CA PRO A 34 -4.76 23.19 -21.12
C PRO A 34 -4.86 24.03 -19.85
N LEU A 35 -3.70 24.35 -19.25
CA LEU A 35 -3.62 25.12 -18.00
C LEU A 35 -4.49 26.37 -18.06
N SER A 36 -5.46 26.44 -17.15
CA SER A 36 -6.29 27.60 -16.91
C SER A 36 -5.54 28.65 -16.07
N PRO A 37 -5.96 29.93 -16.07
CA PRO A 37 -5.36 30.94 -15.20
C PRO A 37 -5.44 30.63 -13.69
N HIS A 38 -6.30 29.69 -13.28
CA HIS A 38 -6.40 29.22 -11.89
C HIS A 38 -5.34 28.17 -11.54
N ASP A 39 -4.73 27.54 -12.55
CA ASP A 39 -3.64 26.56 -12.41
C ASP A 39 -2.29 27.27 -12.31
N TYR A 40 -2.23 28.50 -11.82
CA TYR A 40 -0.98 29.25 -11.63
C TYR A 40 -0.87 29.70 -10.18
N GLY A 41 0.14 29.16 -9.48
CA GLY A 41 0.44 29.53 -8.10
C GLY A 41 1.08 30.92 -7.97
N PRO A 42 1.34 31.39 -6.73
CA PRO A 42 2.01 32.67 -6.48
C PRO A 42 3.36 32.71 -7.20
N GLY A 43 3.53 33.64 -8.15
CA GLY A 43 4.74 33.77 -8.97
C GLY A 43 4.61 33.31 -10.42
N GLY A 44 3.41 32.89 -10.87
CA GLY A 44 3.15 32.58 -12.28
C GLY A 44 3.75 31.26 -12.77
N LYS A 45 4.08 30.35 -11.85
CA LYS A 45 4.38 28.95 -12.17
C LYS A 45 3.07 28.15 -12.20
N PRO A 46 2.92 27.19 -13.14
CA PRO A 46 1.80 26.27 -13.12
C PRO A 46 1.70 25.52 -11.77
N ASP A 47 0.48 25.30 -11.28
CA ASP A 47 0.11 24.41 -10.17
C ASP A 47 -0.60 23.21 -10.78
N TYR A 48 0.04 22.06 -10.71
CA TYR A 48 -0.43 20.82 -11.32
C TYR A 48 -1.13 19.89 -10.32
N SER A 49 -1.34 20.33 -9.07
CA SER A 49 -1.98 19.50 -8.05
C SER A 49 -3.44 19.16 -8.38
N GLY A 50 -3.89 18.00 -7.93
CA GLY A 50 -5.25 17.51 -8.12
C GLY A 50 -5.55 17.08 -9.55
N ARG A 51 -4.54 16.64 -10.31
CA ARG A 51 -4.68 16.15 -11.69
C ARG A 51 -4.54 14.65 -11.80
N ILE A 52 -3.58 14.06 -11.08
CA ILE A 52 -3.32 12.61 -11.14
C ILE A 52 -4.52 11.88 -10.54
N THR A 53 -5.04 10.88 -11.26
CA THR A 53 -6.08 9.98 -10.76
C THR A 53 -5.47 8.69 -10.27
N ALA A 54 -6.05 8.10 -9.22
CA ALA A 54 -5.55 6.87 -8.62
C ALA A 54 -6.69 6.04 -8.04
N GLY A 55 -6.43 4.74 -7.89
CA GLY A 55 -7.24 3.80 -7.12
C GLY A 55 -6.51 3.28 -5.89
N GLU A 56 -7.26 2.73 -4.94
CA GLU A 56 -6.73 2.02 -3.76
C GLU A 56 -7.30 0.61 -3.71
N TRP A 57 -6.46 -0.34 -3.31
CA TRP A 57 -6.87 -1.69 -3.00
C TRP A 57 -6.20 -2.19 -1.73
N ASN A 58 -7.01 -2.60 -0.75
CA ASN A 58 -6.53 -3.22 0.47
C ASN A 58 -6.75 -4.73 0.44
N ASP A 59 -5.69 -5.50 0.20
CA ASP A 59 -5.74 -6.96 0.16
C ASP A 59 -6.06 -7.59 1.52
N LEU A 60 -5.71 -6.94 2.64
CA LEU A 60 -6.01 -7.44 3.98
C LEU A 60 -7.51 -7.38 4.30
N ASP A 61 -8.20 -6.34 3.82
CA ASP A 61 -9.65 -6.18 3.89
C ASP A 61 -10.40 -7.06 2.85
N ASN A 62 -9.71 -7.47 1.77
CA ASN A 62 -10.25 -8.31 0.69
C ASN A 62 -9.56 -9.68 0.62
N TRP A 63 -9.37 -10.32 1.77
CA TRP A 63 -8.52 -11.51 1.89
C TRP A 63 -8.97 -12.72 1.05
N GLU A 64 -10.28 -12.93 0.90
CA GLU A 64 -10.80 -14.01 0.06
C GLU A 64 -10.42 -13.82 -1.42
N PHE A 65 -10.46 -12.57 -1.91
CA PHE A 65 -10.02 -12.23 -3.25
C PHE A 65 -8.52 -12.51 -3.41
N TRP A 66 -7.70 -12.04 -2.46
CA TRP A 66 -6.25 -12.28 -2.47
C TRP A 66 -5.91 -13.78 -2.48
N ASN A 67 -6.56 -14.58 -1.62
CA ASN A 67 -6.34 -16.03 -1.60
C ASN A 67 -6.78 -16.69 -2.91
N SER A 68 -7.91 -16.29 -3.48
CA SER A 68 -8.34 -16.80 -4.79
C SER A 68 -7.29 -16.51 -5.87
N LEU A 69 -6.75 -15.29 -5.86
CA LEU A 69 -5.71 -14.85 -6.80
C LEU A 69 -4.43 -15.68 -6.66
N MET A 70 -3.96 -15.93 -5.43
CA MET A 70 -2.78 -16.75 -5.15
C MET A 70 -2.96 -18.23 -5.48
N ASN A 71 -4.20 -18.72 -5.61
CA ASN A 71 -4.51 -20.09 -6.03
C ASN A 71 -4.93 -20.18 -7.51
N SER A 72 -4.92 -19.07 -8.24
CA SER A 72 -5.29 -19.03 -9.66
C SER A 72 -4.18 -19.60 -10.55
N SER A 73 -4.54 -20.14 -11.73
CA SER A 73 -3.55 -20.62 -12.70
C SER A 73 -2.66 -19.50 -13.26
N GLU A 74 -3.13 -18.26 -13.24
CA GLU A 74 -2.44 -17.11 -13.83
C GLU A 74 -1.42 -16.48 -12.88
N TYR A 75 -1.71 -16.44 -11.57
CA TYR A 75 -0.90 -15.70 -10.59
C TYR A 75 -0.34 -16.56 -9.44
N SER A 76 -0.58 -17.87 -9.43
CA SER A 76 -0.04 -18.77 -8.38
C SER A 76 1.49 -18.89 -8.35
N SER A 77 2.20 -18.46 -9.40
CA SER A 77 3.66 -18.39 -9.42
C SER A 77 4.22 -17.17 -8.67
N GLN A 78 3.43 -16.11 -8.45
CA GLN A 78 3.89 -14.84 -7.90
C GLN A 78 4.58 -14.98 -6.52
N PRO A 79 4.05 -15.77 -5.56
CA PRO A 79 4.74 -16.01 -4.30
C PRO A 79 6.14 -16.62 -4.47
N SER A 80 6.26 -17.61 -5.36
CA SER A 80 7.54 -18.28 -5.63
C SER A 80 8.51 -17.42 -6.43
N TYR A 81 8.01 -16.52 -7.27
CA TYR A 81 8.83 -15.58 -8.01
C TYR A 81 9.53 -14.59 -7.08
N TRP A 82 8.82 -14.03 -6.10
CA TRP A 82 9.39 -13.08 -5.14
C TRP A 82 9.93 -13.70 -3.85
N ASN A 83 9.81 -15.03 -3.69
CA ASN A 83 10.02 -15.73 -2.42
C ASN A 83 9.26 -15.05 -1.27
N PHE A 84 8.02 -14.66 -1.53
CA PHE A 84 7.18 -13.88 -0.64
C PHE A 84 5.84 -14.60 -0.46
N TYR A 85 5.57 -15.11 0.73
CA TYR A 85 4.46 -16.00 1.01
C TYR A 85 3.54 -15.43 2.08
N THR A 86 2.23 -15.42 1.80
CA THR A 86 1.22 -14.86 2.69
C THR A 86 0.20 -15.90 3.15
N ASN A 87 0.49 -17.19 2.96
CA ASN A 87 -0.45 -18.30 3.17
C ASN A 87 -0.76 -18.57 4.65
N ASN A 88 0.10 -18.16 5.58
CA ASN A 88 -0.08 -18.39 7.01
C ASN A 88 -0.27 -17.06 7.77
N ARG A 89 -1.33 -16.33 7.41
CA ARG A 89 -1.71 -15.07 8.05
C ARG A 89 -2.20 -15.30 9.47
N ILE A 90 -1.68 -14.52 10.41
CA ILE A 90 -2.18 -14.39 11.79
C ILE A 90 -2.63 -12.95 11.99
N SER A 91 -3.92 -12.75 12.29
CA SER A 91 -4.45 -11.44 12.65
C SER A 91 -4.68 -11.37 14.16
N VAL A 92 -4.28 -10.24 14.75
CA VAL A 92 -4.35 -9.98 16.19
C VAL A 92 -5.06 -8.66 16.43
N LEU A 93 -6.03 -8.66 17.34
CA LEU A 93 -6.68 -7.46 17.86
C LEU A 93 -6.28 -7.27 19.32
N VAL A 94 -5.58 -6.20 19.64
CA VAL A 94 -5.21 -5.82 21.01
C VAL A 94 -6.07 -4.65 21.46
N GLN A 95 -6.76 -4.85 22.58
CA GLN A 95 -7.68 -3.86 23.14
C GLN A 95 -7.59 -3.83 24.67
N ASN A 96 -8.09 -2.76 25.27
CA ASN A 96 -8.37 -2.68 26.70
C ASN A 96 -9.84 -2.30 26.87
N ASN A 97 -10.64 -3.24 27.37
CA ASN A 97 -12.09 -3.07 27.57
C ASN A 97 -12.82 -2.51 26.32
N GLY A 98 -12.48 -3.03 25.14
CA GLY A 98 -13.07 -2.60 23.86
C GLY A 98 -12.43 -1.36 23.23
N THR A 99 -11.48 -0.72 23.89
CA THR A 99 -10.71 0.40 23.31
C THR A 99 -9.44 -0.13 22.65
N PRO A 100 -9.15 0.20 21.39
CA PRO A 100 -7.91 -0.16 20.73
C PRO A 100 -6.65 0.23 21.51
N VAL A 101 -5.65 -0.65 21.54
CA VAL A 101 -4.32 -0.32 22.08
C VAL A 101 -3.37 -0.09 20.92
N VAL A 102 -2.85 1.12 20.78
CA VAL A 102 -1.87 1.50 19.76
C VAL A 102 -0.45 1.18 20.25
N ASN A 103 0.44 0.78 19.33
CA ASN A 103 1.86 0.47 19.60
C ASN A 103 2.10 -0.68 20.59
N ALA A 104 1.15 -1.60 20.80
CA ALA A 104 1.44 -2.84 21.50
C ALA A 104 2.34 -3.71 20.62
N LYS A 105 3.48 -4.16 21.14
CA LYS A 105 4.36 -5.07 20.40
C LYS A 105 3.68 -6.44 20.30
N VAL A 106 3.65 -7.04 19.12
CA VAL A 106 3.05 -8.35 18.88
C VAL A 106 4.06 -9.21 18.14
N GLU A 107 4.32 -10.41 18.65
CA GLU A 107 5.33 -11.32 18.12
C GLU A 107 4.77 -12.73 17.99
N ILE A 108 5.07 -13.40 16.87
CA ILE A 108 4.95 -14.85 16.76
C ILE A 108 6.29 -15.45 17.16
N LEU A 109 6.26 -16.34 18.15
CA LEU A 109 7.41 -17.13 18.54
C LEU A 109 7.29 -18.54 17.96
N ARG A 110 8.38 -19.12 17.46
CA ARG A 110 8.53 -20.56 17.19
C ARG A 110 9.53 -21.12 18.19
N ASN A 111 9.14 -22.08 19.01
CA ASN A 111 10.00 -22.66 20.05
C ASN A 111 10.71 -21.58 20.92
N GLY A 112 9.97 -20.51 21.26
CA GLY A 112 10.46 -19.39 22.06
C GLY A 112 11.26 -18.31 21.32
N THR A 113 11.55 -18.49 20.03
CA THR A 113 12.29 -17.50 19.21
C THR A 113 11.32 -16.72 18.33
N ALA A 114 11.40 -15.39 18.34
CA ALA A 114 10.56 -14.55 17.48
C ALA A 114 10.90 -14.76 16.00
N ILE A 115 9.89 -15.13 15.21
CA ILE A 115 10.02 -15.30 13.76
C ILE A 115 9.45 -14.10 12.99
N TRP A 116 8.44 -13.44 13.56
CA TRP A 116 7.83 -12.21 13.07
C TRP A 116 7.47 -11.31 14.24
N SER A 117 7.68 -10.00 14.08
CA SER A 117 7.35 -8.97 15.06
C SER A 117 6.66 -7.81 14.34
N THR A 118 5.67 -7.21 14.99
CA THR A 118 5.04 -5.97 14.55
C THR A 118 4.53 -5.20 15.77
N ILE A 119 3.90 -4.06 15.53
CA ILE A 119 3.17 -3.30 16.55
C ILE A 119 1.75 -3.02 16.07
N THR A 120 0.81 -2.87 17.00
CA THR A 120 -0.58 -2.58 16.66
C THR A 120 -0.76 -1.17 16.13
N ASP A 121 -1.66 -1.02 15.15
CA ASP A 121 -2.04 0.27 14.56
C ASP A 121 -3.06 1.06 15.41
N ASN A 122 -3.57 2.16 14.86
CA ASN A 122 -4.58 3.02 15.50
C ASN A 122 -5.90 2.30 15.82
N LEU A 123 -6.15 1.15 15.20
CA LEU A 123 -7.32 0.30 15.44
C LEU A 123 -7.00 -0.90 16.34
N GLY A 124 -5.78 -0.97 16.89
CA GLY A 124 -5.34 -2.07 17.74
C GLY A 124 -5.05 -3.35 16.95
N LYS A 125 -4.96 -3.27 15.62
CA LYS A 125 -4.75 -4.42 14.74
C LYS A 125 -3.26 -4.62 14.46
N ALA A 126 -2.86 -5.88 14.43
CA ALA A 126 -1.54 -6.34 14.02
C ALA A 126 -1.67 -7.56 13.10
N GLU A 127 -0.94 -7.55 11.99
CA GLU A 127 -0.90 -8.64 11.02
C GLU A 127 0.50 -9.26 11.04
N LEU A 128 0.55 -10.60 11.15
CA LEU A 128 1.78 -11.36 11.32
C LEU A 128 1.78 -12.59 10.41
N TRP A 129 2.98 -13.08 10.11
CA TRP A 129 3.18 -14.09 9.06
C TRP A 129 4.07 -15.21 9.56
N ILE A 130 3.59 -16.44 9.41
CA ILE A 130 4.44 -17.64 9.55
C ILE A 130 5.01 -17.94 8.16
N GLY A 131 6.31 -17.72 7.99
CA GLY A 131 6.97 -18.08 6.73
C GLY A 131 6.89 -17.02 5.64
N ALA A 132 6.85 -15.73 6.00
CA ALA A 132 6.75 -14.63 5.02
C ALA A 132 7.73 -14.75 3.83
N PHE A 133 8.93 -15.32 4.07
CA PHE A 133 10.00 -15.43 3.07
C PHE A 133 10.47 -16.88 2.85
N GLN A 134 9.69 -17.85 3.30
CA GLN A 134 9.98 -19.27 3.15
C GLN A 134 8.69 -20.00 2.85
N ASN A 135 8.67 -20.83 1.81
CA ASN A 135 7.50 -21.64 1.52
C ASN A 135 7.34 -22.73 2.59
N GLU A 136 6.62 -22.40 3.65
CA GLU A 136 6.29 -23.32 4.72
C GLU A 136 4.78 -23.44 4.89
N SER A 137 4.37 -24.65 5.24
CA SER A 137 3.00 -24.96 5.66
C SER A 137 3.16 -25.68 6.99
N PRO A 138 3.04 -24.96 8.13
CA PRO A 138 3.22 -25.56 9.44
C PRO A 138 2.19 -26.69 9.63
N SER A 139 2.68 -27.90 9.93
CA SER A 139 1.83 -29.08 10.15
C SER A 139 1.15 -29.07 11.52
N ASP A 140 1.71 -28.31 12.48
CA ASP A 140 1.20 -28.16 13.83
C ASP A 140 1.47 -26.72 14.31
N LEU A 141 0.43 -26.06 14.86
CA LEU A 141 0.55 -24.72 15.44
C LEU A 141 1.04 -24.74 16.90
N ASN A 142 1.15 -25.90 17.54
CA ASN A 142 1.62 -26.05 18.93
C ASN A 142 3.08 -25.58 19.12
N ASP A 143 3.88 -25.56 18.07
CA ASP A 143 5.26 -25.04 18.09
C ASP A 143 5.30 -23.50 18.17
N PHE A 144 4.15 -22.85 17.99
CA PHE A 144 4.01 -21.42 17.91
C PHE A 144 3.28 -20.84 19.11
N SER A 145 3.69 -19.65 19.53
CA SER A 145 2.98 -18.89 20.54
C SER A 145 2.94 -17.41 20.21
N LEU A 146 1.90 -16.75 20.71
CA LEU A 146 1.74 -15.31 20.59
C LEU A 146 2.34 -14.63 21.82
N ARG A 147 3.19 -13.63 21.61
CA ARG A 147 3.65 -12.72 22.67
C ARG A 147 3.14 -11.32 22.38
N VAL A 148 2.54 -10.69 23.39
CA VAL A 148 2.09 -9.29 23.33
C VAL A 148 2.83 -8.51 24.41
N ASN A 149 3.53 -7.46 24.00
CA ASN A 149 4.55 -6.76 24.77
C ASN A 149 5.60 -7.74 25.31
N ASN A 150 5.53 -8.07 26.61
CA ASN A 150 6.46 -9.01 27.25
C ASN A 150 5.76 -10.30 27.70
N ASP A 151 4.45 -10.42 27.50
CA ASP A 151 3.63 -11.50 28.04
C ASP A 151 3.29 -12.52 26.95
N ILE A 152 3.68 -13.78 27.18
CA ILE A 152 3.24 -14.90 26.35
C ILE A 152 1.76 -15.13 26.63
N GLN A 153 0.96 -15.20 25.57
CA GLN A 153 -0.48 -15.37 25.66
C GLN A 153 -0.83 -16.85 25.83
N ASN A 154 -1.59 -17.17 26.88
CA ASN A 154 -2.04 -18.52 27.19
C ASN A 154 -3.31 -18.85 26.41
N GLN A 155 -3.21 -18.89 25.09
CA GLN A 155 -4.28 -19.32 24.18
C GLN A 155 -3.69 -20.08 23.00
N ASP A 156 -4.51 -20.93 22.38
CA ASP A 156 -4.16 -21.55 21.11
C ASP A 156 -4.07 -20.46 20.03
N LEU A 157 -3.05 -20.54 19.18
CA LEU A 157 -2.85 -19.61 18.08
C LEU A 157 -3.81 -19.94 16.95
N LEU A 158 -4.56 -18.94 16.48
CA LEU A 158 -5.46 -19.08 15.34
C LEU A 158 -4.84 -18.53 14.06
N LEU A 159 -4.92 -19.29 12.96
CA LEU A 159 -4.76 -18.75 11.61
C LEU A 159 -5.95 -17.84 11.29
N TYR A 160 -5.75 -16.85 10.43
CA TYR A 160 -6.79 -15.87 10.09
C TYR A 160 -8.07 -16.53 9.55
N GLN A 161 -7.93 -17.62 8.79
CA GLN A 161 -9.07 -18.39 8.28
C GLN A 161 -9.94 -19.01 9.39
N ASP A 162 -9.35 -19.24 10.56
CA ASP A 162 -10.03 -19.83 11.73
C ASP A 162 -10.52 -18.75 12.70
N GLY A 163 -9.96 -17.54 12.65
CA GLY A 163 -10.43 -16.38 13.40
C GLY A 163 -9.34 -15.34 13.69
N VAL A 164 -9.72 -14.31 14.45
CA VAL A 164 -8.82 -13.25 14.92
C VAL A 164 -8.42 -13.50 16.37
N ASN A 165 -7.12 -13.44 16.66
CA ASN A 165 -6.59 -13.59 18.02
C ASN A 165 -6.85 -12.31 18.81
N THR A 166 -7.80 -12.33 19.75
CA THR A 166 -8.18 -11.13 20.52
C THR A 166 -7.52 -11.11 21.90
N ILE A 167 -6.72 -10.08 22.18
CA ILE A 167 -5.96 -9.93 23.41
C ILE A 167 -6.46 -8.71 24.19
N ASN A 168 -6.84 -8.91 25.44
CA ASN A 168 -7.27 -7.85 26.35
C ASN A 168 -6.15 -7.47 27.31
N LEU A 169 -5.61 -6.26 27.18
CA LEU A 169 -4.63 -5.70 28.11
C LEU A 169 -5.32 -4.93 29.23
N THR A 170 -4.71 -4.96 30.42
CA THR A 170 -5.19 -4.24 31.62
C THR A 170 -4.45 -2.93 31.89
N ASN A 171 -3.37 -2.67 31.15
CA ASN A 171 -2.53 -1.49 31.31
C ASN A 171 -3.18 -0.22 30.74
N ALA A 172 -2.77 0.93 31.26
CA ALA A 172 -3.23 2.23 30.76
C ALA A 172 -2.93 2.39 29.27
N ILE A 173 -3.91 2.94 28.54
CA ILE A 173 -3.79 3.22 27.11
C ILE A 173 -3.01 4.52 26.94
N ILE A 174 -1.93 4.48 26.17
CA ILE A 174 -1.23 5.67 25.70
C ILE A 174 -1.82 5.98 24.31
N ASN A 175 -2.25 7.22 24.11
CA ASN A 175 -2.67 7.72 22.81
C ASN A 175 -1.65 8.78 22.35
N PRO A 176 -0.61 8.38 21.60
CA PRO A 176 0.27 9.35 20.99
C PRO A 176 -0.48 10.17 19.95
N ASN A 177 -0.01 11.38 19.70
CA ASN A 177 -0.54 12.29 18.69
C ASN A 177 0.43 12.49 17.51
N ARG A 178 1.62 11.87 17.54
CA ARG A 178 2.63 12.01 16.47
C ARG A 178 2.33 11.10 15.29
N VAL A 179 2.38 11.65 14.08
CA VAL A 179 2.28 10.92 12.81
C VAL A 179 3.53 11.18 11.99
N GLU A 180 4.15 10.13 11.48
CA GLU A 180 5.34 10.21 10.64
C GLU A 180 5.03 9.76 9.23
N LEU A 181 5.31 10.62 8.26
CA LEU A 181 5.11 10.38 6.83
C LEU A 181 6.46 10.45 6.13
N SER A 182 6.85 9.39 5.43
CA SER A 182 8.02 9.40 4.55
C SER A 182 7.57 9.21 3.11
N PHE A 183 8.08 10.04 2.20
CA PHE A 183 7.85 9.89 0.77
C PHE A 183 9.15 9.38 0.12
N ILE A 184 9.09 8.14 -0.36
CA ILE A 184 10.17 7.47 -1.09
C ILE A 184 9.83 7.61 -2.57
N VAL A 185 10.59 8.40 -3.31
CA VAL A 185 10.22 8.85 -4.64
C VAL A 185 11.29 8.46 -5.65
N ASP A 186 10.87 7.74 -6.67
CA ASP A 186 11.64 7.51 -7.88
C ASP A 186 11.90 8.84 -8.61
N ALA A 187 13.17 9.09 -8.92
CA ALA A 187 13.65 10.29 -9.58
C ALA A 187 14.48 9.97 -10.84
N THR A 188 14.26 8.82 -11.47
CA THR A 188 14.84 8.50 -12.77
C THR A 188 14.14 9.26 -13.90
N GLY A 189 14.73 9.22 -15.09
CA GLY A 189 14.24 9.98 -16.24
C GLY A 189 12.84 9.58 -16.71
N SER A 190 12.40 8.35 -16.50
CA SER A 190 11.06 7.89 -16.91
C SER A 190 9.95 8.55 -16.10
N MET A 191 10.20 8.86 -14.84
CA MET A 191 9.30 9.63 -13.98
C MET A 191 9.25 11.13 -14.29
N SER A 192 9.96 11.64 -15.32
CA SER A 192 10.13 13.10 -15.50
C SER A 192 8.82 13.87 -15.66
N ASP A 193 7.88 13.34 -16.43
CA ASP A 193 6.58 13.95 -16.65
C ASP A 193 5.68 13.79 -15.43
N GLU A 194 5.60 12.62 -14.80
CA GLU A 194 4.79 12.42 -13.60
C GLU A 194 5.34 13.16 -12.36
N LEU A 195 6.67 13.27 -12.23
CA LEU A 195 7.31 13.79 -11.01
C LEU A 195 6.94 15.25 -10.73
N ASP A 196 6.76 16.09 -11.76
CA ASP A 196 6.39 17.49 -11.55
C ASP A 196 4.95 17.65 -11.04
N PHE A 197 3.99 16.86 -11.55
CA PHE A 197 2.64 16.79 -10.99
C PHE A 197 2.66 16.23 -9.57
N LEU A 198 3.48 15.19 -9.36
CA LEU A 198 3.60 14.52 -8.08
C LEU A 198 4.16 15.45 -6.99
N LYS A 199 5.15 16.29 -7.29
CA LYS A 199 5.67 17.29 -6.34
C LYS A 199 4.57 18.23 -5.85
N ASP A 200 3.70 18.68 -6.76
CA ASP A 200 2.59 19.58 -6.42
C ASP A 200 1.50 18.84 -5.62
N ASP A 201 1.20 17.58 -5.97
CA ASP A 201 0.28 16.73 -5.20
C ASP A 201 0.81 16.46 -3.79
N LEU A 202 2.08 16.09 -3.63
CA LEU A 202 2.70 15.88 -2.32
C LEU A 202 2.66 17.14 -1.48
N LYS A 203 2.96 18.31 -2.06
CA LYS A 203 2.81 19.59 -1.39
C LYS A 203 1.37 19.85 -0.95
N SER A 204 0.38 19.57 -1.81
CA SER A 204 -1.04 19.73 -1.51
C SER A 204 -1.47 18.82 -0.35
N VAL A 205 -1.05 17.56 -0.37
CA VAL A 205 -1.28 16.57 0.70
C VAL A 205 -0.72 17.07 2.02
N ILE A 206 0.56 17.43 2.06
CA ILE A 206 1.22 17.80 3.30
C ILE A 206 0.56 19.06 3.91
N ASN A 207 0.29 20.09 3.09
CA ASN A 207 -0.40 21.31 3.56
C ASN A 207 -1.82 21.03 4.06
N THR A 208 -2.58 20.20 3.34
CA THR A 208 -3.96 19.89 3.73
C THR A 208 -4.01 19.12 5.04
N VAL A 209 -3.14 18.11 5.20
CA VAL A 209 -3.09 17.33 6.44
C VAL A 209 -2.65 18.22 7.62
N GLU A 210 -1.72 19.16 7.44
CA GLU A 210 -1.32 20.11 8.49
C GLU A 210 -2.48 21.02 8.91
N THR A 211 -3.18 21.61 7.94
CA THR A 211 -4.27 22.57 8.20
C THR A 211 -5.53 21.94 8.79
N GLU A 212 -5.82 20.69 8.46
CA GLU A 212 -7.03 20.00 8.90
C GLU A 212 -6.88 19.25 10.23
N ASN A 213 -5.65 18.99 10.71
CA ASN A 213 -5.40 18.17 11.90
C ASN A 213 -4.79 18.96 13.07
N ASN A 214 -5.61 19.76 13.75
CA ASN A 214 -5.18 20.59 14.89
C ASN A 214 -4.65 19.81 16.12
N ASN A 215 -4.84 18.50 16.18
CA ASN A 215 -4.50 17.66 17.34
C ASN A 215 -3.42 16.61 17.03
N ILE A 216 -2.79 16.65 15.86
CA ILE A 216 -1.80 15.65 15.42
C ILE A 216 -0.49 16.37 15.10
N ASP A 217 0.61 15.88 15.66
CA ASP A 217 1.94 16.38 15.37
C ASP A 217 2.50 15.64 14.15
N ILE A 218 2.47 16.28 12.98
CA ILE A 218 2.92 15.68 11.73
C ILE A 218 4.41 15.92 11.56
N TYR A 219 5.15 14.86 11.28
CA TYR A 219 6.55 14.89 10.90
C TYR A 219 6.69 14.28 9.51
N THR A 220 7.43 14.95 8.65
CA THR A 220 7.63 14.51 7.26
C THR A 220 9.11 14.28 6.98
N SER A 221 9.41 13.30 6.13
CA SER A 221 10.73 13.01 5.58
C SER A 221 10.60 12.61 4.12
N THR A 222 11.71 12.60 3.40
CA THR A 222 11.73 12.18 1.99
C THR A 222 13.01 11.39 1.68
N VAL A 223 12.89 10.45 0.76
CA VAL A 223 14.02 9.73 0.16
C VAL A 223 13.79 9.72 -1.35
N PHE A 224 14.63 10.40 -2.11
CA PHE A 224 14.64 10.31 -3.56
C PHE A 224 15.69 9.29 -3.97
N TYR A 225 15.39 8.48 -4.97
CA TYR A 225 16.34 7.52 -5.49
C TYR A 225 16.41 7.54 -7.01
N ARG A 226 17.51 7.02 -7.53
CA ARG A 226 17.76 6.75 -8.95
C ARG A 226 18.44 5.38 -9.04
N ASP A 227 18.90 5.02 -10.23
CA ASP A 227 19.64 3.77 -10.39
C ASP A 227 21.15 3.90 -10.08
N GLN A 228 21.87 2.78 -10.19
CA GLN A 228 23.31 2.69 -9.98
C GLN A 228 24.09 3.57 -10.97
N GLU A 229 25.30 3.95 -10.57
CA GLU A 229 26.22 4.77 -11.39
C GLU A 229 25.73 6.19 -11.74
N GLU A 230 24.58 6.61 -11.20
CA GLU A 230 24.07 7.98 -11.26
C GLU A 230 24.78 8.92 -10.29
N GLN A 231 24.51 10.23 -10.41
CA GLN A 231 25.07 11.27 -9.52
C GLN A 231 24.86 10.93 -8.03
N TYR A 232 23.76 10.28 -7.72
CA TYR A 232 23.46 9.68 -6.42
C TYR A 232 22.56 8.46 -6.65
N VAL A 233 22.66 7.47 -5.76
CA VAL A 233 21.67 6.39 -5.68
C VAL A 233 20.50 6.82 -4.80
N THR A 234 20.77 7.50 -3.68
CA THR A 234 19.75 8.05 -2.78
C THR A 234 20.10 9.45 -2.27
N LEU A 235 19.10 10.31 -2.15
CA LEU A 235 19.16 11.57 -1.39
C LEU A 235 18.01 11.59 -0.39
N LYS A 236 18.28 11.95 0.87
CA LYS A 236 17.25 12.00 1.90
C LYS A 236 17.15 13.36 2.60
N SER A 237 15.96 13.65 3.10
CA SER A 237 15.70 14.65 4.13
C SER A 237 15.15 13.94 5.36
N ASP A 238 15.80 14.10 6.51
CA ASP A 238 15.37 13.48 7.77
C ASP A 238 14.02 14.06 8.26
N PHE A 239 13.40 13.37 9.22
CA PHE A 239 12.12 13.77 9.79
C PHE A 239 12.16 15.15 10.43
N THR A 240 11.20 16.00 10.05
CA THR A 240 11.03 17.36 10.55
C THR A 240 9.55 17.71 10.68
N ALA A 241 9.22 18.53 11.68
CA ALA A 241 7.91 19.16 11.81
C ALA A 241 7.79 20.43 10.96
N ASP A 242 8.91 20.96 10.43
CA ASP A 242 8.88 22.06 9.46
C ASP A 242 8.56 21.51 8.07
N ILE A 243 7.27 21.39 7.80
CA ILE A 243 6.73 20.92 6.53
C ILE A 243 7.26 21.71 5.32
N ASN A 244 7.51 23.00 5.48
CA ASN A 244 8.04 23.84 4.39
C ASN A 244 9.45 23.42 4.00
N SER A 245 10.26 22.93 4.95
CA SER A 245 11.59 22.40 4.65
C SER A 245 11.51 21.14 3.78
N THR A 246 10.58 20.22 4.09
CA THR A 246 10.33 19.02 3.29
C THR A 246 9.80 19.39 1.89
N ILE A 247 8.83 20.30 1.80
CA ILE A 247 8.30 20.78 0.52
C ILE A 247 9.43 21.41 -0.32
N SER A 248 10.26 22.26 0.29
CA SER A 248 11.39 22.90 -0.41
C SER A 248 12.40 21.87 -0.91
N PHE A 249 12.64 20.81 -0.13
CA PHE A 249 13.51 19.70 -0.55
C PHE A 249 12.94 18.96 -1.77
N ILE A 250 11.64 18.60 -1.73
CA ILE A 250 10.92 17.95 -2.83
C ILE A 250 10.99 18.79 -4.11
N GLN A 251 10.69 20.09 -4.00
CA GLN A 251 10.69 21.03 -5.12
C GLN A 251 12.08 21.25 -5.73
N GLY A 252 13.15 20.98 -4.98
CA GLY A 252 14.53 21.07 -5.46
C GLY A 252 14.99 19.86 -6.28
N GLN A 253 14.24 18.75 -6.26
CA GLN A 253 14.63 17.52 -6.97
C GLN A 253 14.21 17.58 -8.43
N ASN A 254 14.94 16.86 -9.28
CA ASN A 254 14.60 16.68 -10.68
C ASN A 254 14.80 15.22 -11.06
N ALA A 255 13.93 14.73 -11.93
CA ALA A 255 14.09 13.45 -12.58
C ALA A 255 15.32 13.53 -13.50
N PHE A 256 16.19 12.54 -13.42
CA PHE A 256 17.35 12.45 -14.32
C PHE A 256 17.90 11.05 -14.33
N GLY A 257 18.56 10.71 -15.43
CA GLY A 257 19.30 9.47 -15.54
C GLY A 257 18.38 8.28 -15.72
N GLY A 258 18.87 7.12 -15.31
CA GLY A 258 18.33 5.84 -15.71
C GLY A 258 19.02 5.33 -16.97
N GLY A 259 18.97 4.02 -17.16
CA GLY A 259 19.65 3.36 -18.27
C GLY A 259 18.99 2.01 -18.56
N ASP A 260 19.21 1.04 -17.68
CA ASP A 260 18.42 -0.17 -17.64
C ASP A 260 17.14 0.01 -16.83
N TYR A 261 16.10 -0.69 -17.27
CA TYR A 261 14.87 -0.95 -16.53
C TYR A 261 15.09 -2.35 -15.94
N PRO A 262 15.67 -2.47 -14.72
CA PRO A 262 15.08 -2.10 -13.41
C PRO A 262 15.88 -1.06 -12.59
N GLU A 263 15.40 -0.68 -11.40
CA GLU A 263 15.97 0.40 -10.56
C GLU A 263 16.37 0.00 -9.12
N ALA A 264 17.00 0.93 -8.39
CA ALA A 264 17.53 0.74 -7.03
C ALA A 264 16.49 0.87 -5.89
N VAL A 265 15.26 0.38 -6.09
CA VAL A 265 14.15 0.44 -5.11
C VAL A 265 14.55 -0.11 -3.73
N HIS A 266 15.28 -1.24 -3.70
CA HIS A 266 15.75 -1.87 -2.46
C HIS A 266 16.67 -0.96 -1.62
N THR A 267 17.56 -0.19 -2.27
CA THR A 267 18.42 0.78 -1.60
C THR A 267 17.61 1.91 -0.99
N ALA A 268 16.61 2.42 -1.73
CA ALA A 268 15.72 3.47 -1.26
C ALA A 268 14.90 3.02 -0.05
N LEU A 269 14.36 1.80 -0.11
CA LEU A 269 13.65 1.16 0.99
C LEU A 269 14.54 1.01 2.22
N ASP A 270 15.79 0.55 2.06
CA ASP A 270 16.70 0.40 3.19
C ASP A 270 17.00 1.74 3.87
N VAL A 271 17.30 2.79 3.10
CA VAL A 271 17.48 4.15 3.62
C VAL A 271 16.22 4.64 4.34
N ALA A 272 15.06 4.48 3.71
CA ALA A 272 13.80 4.99 4.26
C ALA A 272 13.38 4.26 5.53
N ILE A 273 13.64 2.96 5.66
CA ILE A 273 13.18 2.16 6.81
C ILE A 273 14.24 2.08 7.91
N ASN A 274 15.51 1.96 7.56
CA ASN A 274 16.60 1.67 8.50
C ASN A 274 17.48 2.88 8.83
N ASP A 275 17.69 3.80 7.90
CA ASP A 275 18.52 4.99 8.14
C ASP A 275 17.70 6.19 8.64
N LEU A 276 16.48 6.40 8.15
CA LEU A 276 15.57 7.38 8.75
C LEU A 276 15.22 7.02 10.20
N GLN A 277 15.29 8.01 11.08
CA GLN A 277 15.07 7.84 12.51
C GLN A 277 13.57 7.95 12.86
N TRP A 278 12.82 6.89 12.57
CA TRP A 278 11.41 6.78 12.96
C TRP A 278 11.24 6.81 14.49
N SER A 279 10.27 7.56 14.96
CA SER A 279 9.92 7.63 16.37
C SER A 279 9.40 6.28 16.86
N GLN A 280 9.84 5.83 18.04
CA GLN A 280 9.30 4.62 18.68
C GLN A 280 7.91 4.80 19.28
N VAL A 281 7.45 6.04 19.40
CA VAL A 281 6.17 6.39 20.06
C VAL A 281 5.18 7.09 19.13
N ALA A 282 5.46 7.22 17.84
CA ALA A 282 4.49 7.73 16.88
C ALA A 282 3.21 6.86 16.91
N LYS A 283 2.04 7.50 16.83
CA LYS A 283 0.75 6.81 16.68
C LYS A 283 0.73 6.02 15.37
N THR A 284 1.31 6.62 14.32
CA THR A 284 1.27 6.09 12.96
C THR A 284 2.57 6.42 12.24
N ARG A 285 3.05 5.48 11.44
CA ARG A 285 4.22 5.60 10.57
C ARG A 285 3.83 5.11 9.17
N ILE A 286 3.96 5.97 8.17
CA ILE A 286 3.59 5.65 6.79
C ILE A 286 4.77 5.97 5.89
N ALA A 287 5.23 4.98 5.12
CA ALA A 287 6.18 5.16 4.04
C ALA A 287 5.43 5.01 2.71
N PHE A 288 5.22 6.12 2.02
CA PHE A 288 4.71 6.10 0.65
C PHE A 288 5.85 5.80 -0.31
N LEU A 289 5.75 4.73 -1.10
CA LEU A 289 6.75 4.34 -2.09
C LEU A 289 6.21 4.61 -3.49
N LEU A 290 6.81 5.55 -4.21
CA LEU A 290 6.37 6.01 -5.53
C LEU A 290 7.40 5.54 -6.57
N LEU A 291 6.93 4.80 -7.57
CA LEU A 291 7.80 4.13 -8.56
C LEU A 291 7.07 3.80 -9.87
N ASP A 292 7.82 3.77 -10.97
CA ASP A 292 7.38 3.31 -12.30
C ASP A 292 8.13 2.06 -12.81
N ALA A 293 9.13 1.59 -12.05
CA ALA A 293 9.99 0.47 -12.44
C ALA A 293 10.21 -0.58 -11.32
N PRO A 294 10.47 -1.85 -11.69
CA PRO A 294 10.81 -2.91 -10.74
C PRO A 294 12.16 -2.67 -10.05
N PRO A 295 12.40 -3.28 -8.88
CA PRO A 295 13.76 -3.52 -8.41
C PRO A 295 14.52 -4.49 -9.32
N HIS A 296 15.85 -4.41 -9.30
CA HIS A 296 16.71 -5.44 -9.90
C HIS A 296 16.38 -6.85 -9.37
N TYR A 297 16.10 -7.81 -10.26
CA TYR A 297 15.80 -9.20 -9.87
C TYR A 297 17.07 -10.03 -9.62
N LYS A 298 17.69 -9.85 -8.45
CA LYS A 298 18.89 -10.58 -8.00
C LYS A 298 18.71 -11.11 -6.58
N PRO A 299 19.30 -12.27 -6.21
CA PRO A 299 19.13 -12.85 -4.87
C PRO A 299 19.46 -11.89 -3.72
N GLU A 300 20.52 -11.09 -3.85
CA GLU A 300 20.91 -10.07 -2.88
C GLU A 300 19.89 -8.93 -2.73
N VAL A 301 19.23 -8.54 -3.83
CA VAL A 301 18.18 -7.53 -3.84
C VAL A 301 16.92 -8.07 -3.17
N LEU A 302 16.53 -9.31 -3.50
CA LEU A 302 15.40 -9.98 -2.86
C LEU A 302 15.60 -10.10 -1.34
N ASN A 303 16.78 -10.55 -0.90
CA ASN A 303 17.10 -10.65 0.52
C ASN A 303 17.05 -9.29 1.21
N SER A 304 17.59 -8.24 0.58
CA SER A 304 17.52 -6.87 1.09
C SER A 304 16.07 -6.42 1.26
N ILE A 305 15.21 -6.61 0.26
CA ILE A 305 13.79 -6.29 0.34
C ILE A 305 13.12 -7.05 1.49
N HIS A 306 13.36 -8.36 1.62
CA HIS A 306 12.78 -9.16 2.70
C HIS A 306 13.18 -8.66 4.08
N GLU A 307 14.47 -8.38 4.30
CA GLU A 307 14.98 -7.83 5.57
C GLU A 307 14.39 -6.46 5.86
N THR A 308 14.32 -5.58 4.87
CA THR A 308 13.78 -4.24 5.01
C THR A 308 12.28 -4.26 5.31
N ILE A 309 11.49 -5.09 4.63
CA ILE A 309 10.05 -5.21 4.90
C ILE A 309 9.78 -5.85 6.26
N LYS A 310 10.60 -6.82 6.67
CA LYS A 310 10.54 -7.36 8.04
C LYS A 310 10.82 -6.28 9.08
N SER A 311 11.82 -5.42 8.84
CA SER A 311 12.11 -4.30 9.73
C SER A 311 11.00 -3.25 9.75
N ALA A 312 10.39 -2.96 8.59
CA ALA A 312 9.25 -2.05 8.49
C ALA A 312 8.08 -2.55 9.35
N ALA A 313 7.74 -3.84 9.23
CA ALA A 313 6.73 -4.46 10.06
C ALA A 313 7.08 -4.38 11.55
N GLU A 314 8.30 -4.73 11.95
CA GLU A 314 8.75 -4.63 13.36
C GLU A 314 8.61 -3.22 13.94
N LYS A 315 8.88 -2.19 13.13
CA LYS A 315 8.77 -0.78 13.50
C LYS A 315 7.32 -0.24 13.38
N GLY A 316 6.38 -1.03 12.86
CA GLY A 316 5.02 -0.61 12.56
C GLY A 316 4.92 0.46 11.48
N ILE A 317 5.86 0.45 10.53
CA ILE A 317 5.84 1.33 9.36
C ILE A 317 4.97 0.67 8.31
N LYS A 318 3.85 1.31 7.98
CA LYS A 318 2.99 0.90 6.86
C LYS A 318 3.67 1.33 5.56
N VAL A 319 4.08 0.38 4.73
CA VAL A 319 4.55 0.67 3.38
C VAL A 319 3.32 0.73 2.48
N ILE A 320 3.12 1.87 1.83
CA ILE A 320 2.03 2.11 0.88
C ILE A 320 2.65 2.40 -0.47
N PRO A 321 2.77 1.40 -1.35
CA PRO A 321 3.21 1.63 -2.72
C PRO A 321 2.17 2.42 -3.50
N ILE A 322 2.66 3.29 -4.37
CA ILE A 322 1.93 4.11 -5.33
C ILE A 322 2.62 3.87 -6.67
N THR A 323 2.10 2.94 -7.46
CA THR A 323 2.70 2.59 -8.76
C THR A 323 2.19 3.53 -9.83
N ALA A 324 3.13 4.04 -10.63
CA ALA A 324 2.86 4.87 -11.79
C ALA A 324 2.80 4.02 -13.07
N SER A 325 3.02 4.66 -14.21
CA SER A 325 3.14 4.00 -15.51
C SER A 325 4.35 3.05 -15.50
N GLY A 326 4.58 2.29 -16.57
CA GLY A 326 5.82 1.54 -16.72
C GLY A 326 5.94 0.22 -15.95
N ILE A 327 5.27 0.01 -14.80
CA ILE A 327 5.40 -1.25 -14.04
C ILE A 327 4.80 -2.46 -14.75
N ASP A 328 5.32 -3.66 -14.45
CA ASP A 328 4.76 -4.95 -14.88
C ASP A 328 3.93 -5.64 -13.78
N LYS A 329 3.38 -6.81 -14.10
CA LYS A 329 2.55 -7.58 -13.17
C LYS A 329 3.35 -8.12 -12.00
N GLU A 330 4.55 -8.59 -12.25
CA GLU A 330 5.48 -9.03 -11.22
C GLU A 330 5.71 -7.92 -10.19
N THR A 331 5.94 -6.68 -10.65
CA THR A 331 6.11 -5.50 -9.80
C THR A 331 4.85 -5.17 -9.01
N GLU A 332 3.66 -5.18 -9.65
CA GLU A 332 2.38 -5.01 -8.96
C GLU A 332 2.27 -5.97 -7.76
N PHE A 333 2.53 -7.27 -7.97
CA PHE A 333 2.45 -8.26 -6.91
C PHE A 333 3.48 -8.04 -5.82
N LEU A 334 4.72 -7.66 -6.16
CA LEU A 334 5.72 -7.30 -5.15
C LEU A 334 5.22 -6.16 -4.26
N MET A 335 4.69 -5.09 -4.86
CA MET A 335 4.15 -3.95 -4.12
C MET A 335 3.02 -4.39 -3.17
N ARG A 336 2.11 -5.24 -3.64
CA ARG A 336 1.02 -5.77 -2.82
C ARG A 336 1.53 -6.65 -1.68
N PHE A 337 2.54 -7.49 -1.90
CA PHE A 337 3.19 -8.26 -0.83
C PHE A 337 3.80 -7.35 0.25
N MET A 338 4.46 -6.26 -0.14
CA MET A 338 5.02 -5.26 0.80
C MET A 338 3.91 -4.59 1.62
N ALA A 339 2.83 -4.16 0.97
CA ALA A 339 1.68 -3.54 1.62
C ALA A 339 1.01 -4.48 2.63
N ILE A 340 0.70 -5.71 2.20
CA ILE A 340 0.11 -6.76 3.05
C ILE A 340 0.98 -7.00 4.29
N SER A 341 2.30 -7.11 4.10
CA SER A 341 3.22 -7.48 5.17
C SER A 341 3.38 -6.42 6.25
N THR A 342 3.06 -5.17 5.91
CA THR A 342 3.24 -4.01 6.78
C THR A 342 1.92 -3.42 7.27
N ASN A 343 0.81 -4.16 7.11
CA ASN A 343 -0.54 -3.69 7.44
C ASN A 343 -0.91 -2.39 6.69
N GLY A 344 -0.40 -2.24 5.47
CA GLY A 344 -0.59 -1.12 4.55
C GLY A 344 -1.72 -1.36 3.54
N THR A 345 -1.65 -0.64 2.42
CA THR A 345 -2.57 -0.75 1.29
C THR A 345 -1.82 -0.50 -0.02
N TYR A 346 -2.41 -0.87 -1.15
CA TYR A 346 -1.84 -0.65 -2.48
C TYR A 346 -2.55 0.50 -3.18
N VAL A 347 -1.78 1.45 -3.72
CA VAL A 347 -2.29 2.55 -4.53
C VAL A 347 -1.67 2.44 -5.92
N PHE A 348 -2.45 2.75 -6.94
CA PHE A 348 -2.01 2.73 -8.34
C PHE A 348 -2.60 3.93 -9.08
N ILE A 349 -1.77 4.61 -9.87
CA ILE A 349 -2.19 5.71 -10.73
C ILE A 349 -2.98 5.12 -11.92
N THR A 350 -4.02 5.82 -12.34
CA THR A 350 -4.90 5.39 -13.43
C THR A 350 -4.82 6.31 -14.64
N ASN A 351 -5.17 5.78 -15.81
CA ASN A 351 -5.19 6.52 -17.06
C ASN A 351 -6.33 7.58 -17.16
N ASP A 352 -7.26 7.65 -16.20
CA ASP A 352 -8.44 8.54 -16.26
C ASP A 352 -8.08 10.03 -16.37
N SER A 353 -6.94 10.43 -15.81
CA SER A 353 -6.44 11.82 -15.89
C SER A 353 -5.76 12.18 -17.21
N GLY A 354 -5.30 11.18 -17.97
CA GLY A 354 -4.43 11.38 -19.13
C GLY A 354 -3.04 11.96 -18.81
N VAL A 355 -2.61 11.92 -17.55
CA VAL A 355 -1.26 12.33 -17.09
C VAL A 355 -0.34 11.11 -17.06
N GLY A 356 0.89 11.27 -17.54
CA GLY A 356 1.89 10.20 -17.59
C GLY A 356 1.73 9.27 -18.80
N ASN A 357 2.55 8.22 -18.83
CA ASN A 357 2.45 7.15 -19.83
C ASN A 357 1.30 6.17 -19.51
N ASP A 358 1.06 5.20 -20.39
CA ASP A 358 0.03 4.18 -20.16
C ASP A 358 0.31 3.36 -18.90
N HIS A 359 -0.70 3.28 -18.03
CA HIS A 359 -0.71 2.46 -16.81
C HIS A 359 -1.32 1.09 -17.08
N ILE A 360 -0.80 0.04 -16.45
CA ILE A 360 -1.41 -1.29 -16.50
C ILE A 360 -2.76 -1.31 -15.78
N ASP A 361 -3.71 -2.11 -16.26
CA ASP A 361 -4.93 -2.39 -15.50
C ASP A 361 -4.55 -3.15 -14.21
N PRO A 362 -4.95 -2.73 -13.01
CA PRO A 362 -4.58 -3.39 -11.76
C PRO A 362 -5.27 -4.77 -11.62
N THR A 363 -4.59 -5.77 -11.05
CA THR A 363 -5.18 -7.10 -10.78
C THR A 363 -5.95 -7.10 -9.45
N VAL A 364 -6.94 -6.23 -9.35
CA VAL A 364 -7.74 -5.99 -8.14
C VAL A 364 -9.24 -6.19 -8.42
N GLY A 365 -10.08 -6.13 -7.38
CA GLY A 365 -11.53 -6.15 -7.54
C GLY A 365 -12.09 -4.82 -8.06
N GLU A 366 -13.39 -4.59 -7.88
CA GLU A 366 -13.97 -3.28 -8.17
C GLU A 366 -13.37 -2.20 -7.26
N TYR A 367 -12.97 -1.08 -7.85
CA TYR A 367 -12.38 0.06 -7.14
C TYR A 367 -13.00 1.37 -7.59
N GLN A 368 -12.77 2.42 -6.79
CA GLN A 368 -13.17 3.78 -7.10
C GLN A 368 -11.95 4.59 -7.50
N VAL A 369 -12.10 5.38 -8.57
CA VAL A 369 -11.09 6.36 -8.98
C VAL A 369 -11.29 7.64 -8.18
N ASP A 370 -10.21 8.19 -7.65
CA ASP A 370 -10.15 9.49 -6.98
C ASP A 370 -8.91 10.26 -7.46
N LEU A 371 -8.80 11.53 -7.09
CA LEU A 371 -7.54 12.26 -7.23
C LEU A 371 -6.50 11.69 -6.26
N LEU A 372 -5.25 11.54 -6.71
CA LEU A 372 -4.17 10.98 -5.91
C LEU A 372 -4.00 11.74 -4.59
N ASN A 373 -3.93 13.08 -4.64
CA ASN A 373 -3.81 13.90 -3.44
C ASN A 373 -4.96 13.65 -2.43
N ASN A 374 -6.21 13.59 -2.89
CA ASN A 374 -7.37 13.29 -2.06
C ASN A 374 -7.26 11.91 -1.43
N LEU A 375 -6.83 10.92 -2.21
CA LEU A 375 -6.65 9.55 -1.75
C LEU A 375 -5.57 9.47 -0.66
N LEU A 376 -4.41 10.11 -0.85
CA LEU A 376 -3.36 10.16 0.15
C LEU A 376 -3.81 10.85 1.43
N ILE A 377 -4.55 11.96 1.33
CA ILE A 377 -5.15 12.64 2.51
C ILE A 377 -6.10 11.69 3.25
N LYS A 378 -6.96 10.95 2.53
CA LYS A 378 -7.89 9.96 3.12
C LYS A 378 -7.13 8.84 3.83
N LEU A 379 -6.06 8.32 3.24
CA LEU A 379 -5.23 7.27 3.83
C LEU A 379 -4.51 7.75 5.09
N ILE A 380 -3.93 8.95 5.06
CA ILE A 380 -3.29 9.55 6.24
C ILE A 380 -4.32 9.66 7.37
N LYS A 381 -5.51 10.21 7.09
CA LYS A 381 -6.61 10.30 8.07
C LYS A 381 -7.09 8.94 8.59
N LYS A 382 -7.23 7.94 7.70
CA LYS A 382 -7.63 6.56 8.05
C LYS A 382 -6.69 5.97 9.10
N TYR A 383 -5.38 6.17 8.92
CA TYR A 383 -4.38 5.58 9.80
C TYR A 383 -3.98 6.48 10.98
N SER A 384 -4.30 7.77 10.96
CA SER A 384 -3.92 8.72 12.02
C SER A 384 -5.01 8.95 13.06
N ASN A 385 -6.29 8.73 12.73
CA ASN A 385 -7.41 9.06 13.61
C ASN A 385 -7.77 7.96 14.60
#